data_AF-A0A8T4LNH0-F1
#
_entry.id   AF-A0A8T4LNH0-F1
#
_cell.length_a   1.000
_cell.length_b   1.000
_cell.length_c   1.000
_cell.angle_alpha   90.00
_cell.angle_beta   90.00
_cell.angle_gamma   90.00
#
_symmetry.space_group_name_H-M   'P 1'
#
loop_
_entity.id
_entity.type
_entity.pdbx_description
1 polymer ?
#
loop_
_entity_poly.entity_id
_entity_poly.type
_entity_poly.pdbx_seq_one_letter_code
_entity_poly.pdbx_strand_id
1 'polypeptide(L)' 'MKRVKVIEKSTLTLKGIKCFLEREVKPFGTSGRIDFPKEFIGKKVYVIITNG' A
#
# COMPACT_ATOMS: atom_id res chain seq x y z
N MET A 1 7.63 -16.80 -5.83
CA MET A 1 7.55 -15.43 -5.26
C MET A 1 8.42 -15.36 -4.03
N LYS A 2 9.28 -14.32 -3.90
CA LYS A 2 9.96 -14.06 -2.62
C LYS A 2 8.89 -13.75 -1.57
N ARG A 3 8.89 -14.48 -0.44
CA ARG A 3 8.03 -14.18 0.70
C ARG A 3 8.41 -12.80 1.24
N VAL A 4 7.52 -11.83 1.10
CA VAL A 4 7.66 -10.52 1.74
C VAL A 4 7.45 -10.73 3.25
N LYS A 5 8.33 -10.16 4.07
CA LYS A 5 8.19 -10.23 5.53
C LYS A 5 7.05 -9.32 5.96
N VAL A 6 5.96 -9.92 6.43
CA VAL A 6 4.84 -9.18 7.04
C VAL A 6 5.26 -8.81 8.46
N ILE A 7 5.09 -7.55 8.82
CA ILE A 7 5.33 -7.06 10.18
C ILE A 7 3.99 -6.56 10.70
N GLU A 8 3.43 -7.26 11.67
CA GLU A 8 2.16 -6.91 12.29
C GLU A 8 2.40 -5.81 13.33
N LYS A 9 1.69 -4.68 13.18
CA LYS A 9 1.67 -3.58 14.14
C LYS A 9 0.27 -3.01 14.21
N SER A 10 -0.18 -2.67 15.41
CA SER A 10 -1.49 -2.06 15.67
C SER A 10 -1.53 -0.56 15.37
N THR A 11 -0.36 0.09 15.23
CA THR A 11 -0.29 1.54 15.03
C THR A 11 0.88 1.91 14.12
N LEU A 12 0.63 2.83 13.20
CA LEU A 12 1.64 3.44 12.35
C LEU A 12 1.56 4.96 12.50
N THR A 13 2.66 5.58 12.93
CA THR A 13 2.77 7.05 13.01
C THR A 13 3.73 7.54 11.94
N LEU A 14 3.24 8.39 11.03
CA LEU A 14 4.04 9.03 9.98
C LEU A 14 3.88 10.55 10.08
N LYS A 15 4.98 11.30 9.93
CA LYS A 15 4.99 12.77 9.84
C LYS A 15 5.38 13.19 8.43
N GLY A 16 4.86 14.33 7.95
CA GLY A 16 5.15 14.84 6.60
C GLY A 16 4.46 14.07 5.47
N ILE A 17 3.28 13.50 5.72
CA ILE A 17 2.51 12.79 4.71
C ILE A 17 1.91 13.79 3.72
N LYS A 18 2.14 13.61 2.42
CA LYS A 18 1.54 14.45 1.38
C LYS A 18 0.04 14.17 1.22
N CYS A 19 -0.35 12.91 1.22
CA CYS A 19 -1.74 12.46 1.09
C CYS A 19 -1.89 10.99 1.53
N PHE A 20 -3.13 10.56 1.80
CA PHE A 20 -3.50 9.17 2.08
C PHE A 20 -4.52 8.69 1.05
N LEU A 21 -4.40 7.44 0.59
CA LEU A 21 -5.29 6.83 -0.41
C LEU A 21 -5.86 5.54 0.17
N GLU A 22 -7.17 5.51 0.38
CA GLU A 22 -7.90 4.29 0.72
C GLU A 22 -8.37 3.61 -0.57
N ARG A 23 -7.90 2.38 -0.81
CA ARG A 23 -8.18 1.62 -2.02
C ARG A 23 -8.26 0.13 -1.71
N GLU A 24 -9.11 -0.57 -2.45
CA GLU A 24 -9.19 -2.02 -2.39
C GLU A 24 -8.15 -2.66 -3.32
N VAL A 25 -7.43 -3.67 -2.80
CA VAL A 25 -6.54 -4.49 -3.62
C VAL A 25 -7.39 -5.42 -4.48
N LYS A 26 -7.26 -5.34 -5.81
CA LYS A 26 -7.95 -6.22 -6.74
C LYS A 26 -7.04 -7.37 -7.20
N PRO A 27 -7.58 -8.56 -7.48
CA PRO A 27 -6.79 -9.66 -8.03
C PRO A 27 -6.27 -9.32 -9.43
N PHE A 28 -5.05 -9.74 -9.72
CA PHE A 28 -4.38 -9.61 -11.01
C PHE A 28 -3.48 -10.82 -11.26
N GLY A 29 -4.03 -11.82 -11.96
CA GLY A 29 -3.36 -13.11 -12.13
C GLY A 29 -3.09 -13.77 -10.77
N THR A 30 -1.82 -14.06 -10.49
CA THR A 30 -1.36 -14.61 -9.19
C THR A 30 -0.97 -13.54 -8.17
N SER A 31 -1.25 -12.26 -8.46
CA SER A 31 -0.86 -11.10 -7.62
C SER A 31 -2.06 -10.21 -7.30
N GLY A 32 -1.88 -9.24 -6.40
CA GLY A 32 -2.83 -8.15 -6.16
C GLY A 32 -2.33 -6.85 -6.76
N ARG A 33 -3.26 -6.01 -7.25
CA ARG A 33 -2.96 -4.67 -7.76
C ARG A 33 -3.83 -3.61 -7.09
N ILE A 34 -3.30 -2.40 -7.00
CA ILE A 34 -4.02 -1.19 -6.60
C ILE A 34 -3.84 -0.16 -7.72
N ASP A 35 -4.91 0.50 -8.13
CA ASP A 35 -4.82 1.61 -9.08
C ASP A 35 -4.34 2.88 -8.36
N PHE A 36 -3.27 3.49 -8.87
CA PHE A 36 -2.67 4.72 -8.32
C PHE A 36 -2.83 5.91 -9.28
N PRO A 37 -3.03 7.14 -8.77
CA PRO A 37 -3.03 8.35 -9.60
C PRO A 37 -1.68 8.54 -10.32
N LYS A 38 -1.72 8.95 -11.60
CA LYS A 38 -0.54 9.03 -12.47
C LYS A 38 0.53 9.99 -11.93
N GLU A 39 0.12 11.01 -11.18
CA GLU A 39 1.02 11.99 -10.56
C GLU A 39 1.98 11.38 -9.51
N PHE A 40 1.74 10.14 -9.06
CA PHE A 40 2.59 9.44 -8.09
C PHE A 40 3.52 8.39 -8.72
N ILE A 41 3.53 8.23 -10.05
CA ILE A 41 4.46 7.32 -10.73
C ILE A 41 5.92 7.70 -10.40
N GLY A 42 6.74 6.70 -10.06
CA GLY A 42 8.15 6.90 -9.69
C GLY A 42 8.38 7.46 -8.27
N LYS A 43 7.32 7.70 -7.49
CA LYS A 43 7.44 8.13 -6.09
C LYS A 43 7.49 6.92 -5.14
N LYS A 44 8.22 7.09 -4.04
CA LYS A 44 8.24 6.10 -2.94
C LYS A 44 6.95 6.25 -2.13
N VAL A 45 6.25 5.15 -1.93
CA VAL A 45 5.00 5.10 -1.16
C VAL A 45 5.06 3.99 -0.12
N TYR A 46 4.26 4.13 0.92
CA TYR A 46 3.97 3.07 1.88
C TYR A 46 2.56 2.55 1.62
N VAL A 47 2.39 1.24 1.51
CA VAL A 47 1.09 0.57 1.42
C VAL A 47 0.79 -0.05 2.77
N ILE A 48 -0.40 0.23 3.30
CA ILE A 48 -0.86 -0.27 4.61
C ILE A 48 -2.05 -1.18 4.34
N ILE A 49 -2.04 -2.37 4.93
CA ILE A 49 -3.20 -3.27 4.94
C ILE A 49 -3.96 -3.01 6.24
N THR A 50 -5.26 -2.73 6.13
CA THR A 50 -6.17 -2.48 7.26
C THR A 50 -7.11 -3.66 7.47
N ASN A 51 -7.62 -3.81 8.70
CA ASN A 51 -8.52 -4.92 9.08
C ASN A 51 -9.99 -4.71 8.64
N GLY A 52 -10.22 -4.05 7.49
CA GLY A 52 -11.55 -3.61 7.04
C GLY A 52 -12.63 -4.67 7.12
#